data_AF-A0A822EGD6-F1
#
_entry.id   AF-A0A822EGD6-F1
#
_cell.length_a   1.000
_cell.length_b   1.000
_cell.length_c   1.000
_cell.angle_alpha   90.00
_cell.angle_beta   90.00
_cell.angle_gamma   90.00
#
_symmetry.space_group_name_H-M   'P 1'
#
loop_
_entity.id
_entity.type
_entity.pdbx_description
1 polymer ?
#
loop_
_entity_poly.entity_id
_entity_poly.type
_entity_poly.pdbx_seq_one_letter_code
_entity_poly.pdbx_strand_id
1 'polypeptide(L)'
;LLTEKETDSSLICDRGNRRVVRWSRRSGTTQGEIIVNNIDCFQLTMDDNRYLYVSDIEKHEVRRYKIGDENGILVAGGNAAGADLNQLNVPTYICVDQQYAVYVSDTQNHRVMKWNKGAKEGIVVAGGQGKGNALTQLWYPYGLIVDTLDTIYVVDERNNRVMRWPQGAKQGIVTVGGSDSPTDHFHPQ
;
A
#
# COMPACT_ATOMS: atom_id res chain seq x y z
N LEU A 1 -0.83 12.22 2.15
CA LEU A 1 0.07 13.34 1.78
C LEU A 1 1.45 12.77 1.51
N LEU A 2 2.02 13.05 0.35
CA LEU A 2 3.41 12.73 0.01
C LEU A 2 4.17 14.02 -0.27
N THR A 3 5.45 14.09 0.10
CA THR A 3 6.29 15.25 -0.21
C THR A 3 7.28 14.85 -1.30
N GLU A 4 7.20 15.51 -2.46
CA GLU A 4 8.16 15.39 -3.55
C GLU A 4 9.30 16.40 -3.30
N LYS A 5 10.49 15.90 -2.94
CA LYS A 5 11.61 16.77 -2.54
C LYS A 5 12.18 17.56 -3.71
N GLU A 6 12.26 16.97 -4.89
CA GLU A 6 12.88 17.62 -6.07
C GLU A 6 12.12 18.86 -6.52
N THR A 7 10.80 18.80 -6.53
CA THR A 7 9.92 19.92 -6.93
C THR A 7 9.45 20.74 -5.74
N ASP A 8 9.81 20.31 -4.51
CA ASP A 8 9.32 20.89 -3.25
C ASP A 8 7.79 21.03 -3.23
N SER A 9 7.12 19.93 -3.58
CA SER A 9 5.67 19.88 -3.72
C SER A 9 5.03 18.85 -2.78
N SER A 10 3.79 19.11 -2.39
CA SER A 10 2.92 18.15 -1.72
C SER A 10 2.02 17.48 -2.74
N LEU A 11 1.98 16.15 -2.76
CA LEU A 11 0.97 15.38 -3.47
C LEU A 11 -0.11 14.92 -2.50
N ILE A 12 -1.36 15.25 -2.83
CA ILE A 12 -2.51 15.06 -1.95
C ILE A 12 -3.53 14.20 -2.66
N CYS A 13 -3.91 13.14 -1.95
CA CYS A 13 -5.05 12.31 -2.27
C CYS A 13 -6.31 13.09 -1.89
N ASP A 14 -6.96 13.73 -2.85
CA ASP A 14 -8.19 14.50 -2.65
C ASP A 14 -9.40 13.59 -2.92
N ARG A 15 -9.55 12.60 -2.04
CA ARG A 15 -10.46 11.47 -2.21
C ARG A 15 -11.91 11.91 -2.46
N GLY A 16 -12.40 12.87 -1.70
CA GLY A 16 -13.78 13.38 -1.83
C GLY A 16 -14.06 14.00 -3.21
N ASN A 17 -13.03 14.51 -3.87
CA ASN A 17 -13.11 15.06 -5.23
C ASN A 17 -12.55 14.10 -6.31
N ARG A 18 -12.25 12.85 -5.93
CA ARG A 18 -11.79 11.77 -6.82
C ARG A 18 -10.57 12.13 -7.68
N ARG A 19 -9.57 12.77 -7.07
CA ARG A 19 -8.37 13.26 -7.79
C ARG A 19 -7.12 13.26 -6.91
N VAL A 20 -5.96 13.36 -7.57
CA VAL A 20 -4.69 13.69 -6.90
C VAL A 20 -4.27 15.10 -7.31
N VAL A 21 -3.91 15.90 -6.31
CA VAL A 21 -3.54 17.30 -6.47
C VAL A 21 -2.08 17.50 -6.08
N ARG A 22 -1.32 18.21 -6.91
CA ARG A 22 0.02 18.70 -6.61
C ARG A 22 -0.05 20.14 -6.12
N TRP A 23 0.55 20.41 -4.98
CA TRP A 23 0.69 21.74 -4.43
C TRP A 23 2.16 22.12 -4.32
N SER A 24 2.59 23.11 -5.10
CA SER A 24 3.94 23.65 -4.99
C SER A 24 4.07 24.48 -3.70
N ARG A 25 5.12 24.22 -2.93
CA ARG A 25 5.41 24.97 -1.69
C ARG A 25 6.21 26.24 -1.94
N ARG A 26 6.73 26.43 -3.17
CA ARG A 26 7.60 27.55 -3.55
C ARG A 26 6.88 28.67 -4.30
N SER A 27 5.82 28.34 -5.03
CA SER A 27 5.25 29.25 -6.05
C SER A 27 4.35 30.35 -5.49
N GLY A 28 4.15 30.43 -4.16
CA GLY A 28 3.17 31.35 -3.56
C GLY A 28 1.74 31.12 -4.05
N THR A 29 1.49 30.04 -4.78
CA THR A 29 0.20 29.71 -5.37
C THR A 29 -0.73 29.17 -4.29
N THR A 30 -1.97 29.67 -4.30
CA THR A 30 -3.05 29.21 -3.42
C THR A 30 -3.95 28.18 -4.10
N GLN A 31 -3.53 27.63 -5.24
CA GLN A 31 -4.27 26.61 -5.98
C GLN A 31 -3.36 25.42 -6.26
N GLY A 32 -3.92 24.23 -6.12
CA GLY A 32 -3.26 22.98 -6.47
C GLY A 32 -3.56 22.60 -7.92
N GLU A 33 -2.57 22.02 -8.57
CA GLU A 33 -2.68 21.46 -9.91
C GLU A 33 -3.24 20.04 -9.83
N ILE A 34 -4.26 19.74 -10.62
CA ILE A 34 -4.79 18.38 -10.71
C ILE A 34 -3.88 17.56 -11.61
N ILE A 35 -3.28 16.49 -11.06
CA ILE A 35 -2.32 15.64 -11.79
C ILE A 35 -2.86 14.24 -12.09
N VAL A 36 -3.91 13.80 -11.40
CA VAL A 36 -4.65 12.56 -11.69
C VAL A 36 -6.13 12.81 -11.43
N ASN A 37 -7.00 12.37 -12.34
CA ASN A 37 -8.46 12.49 -12.23
C ASN A 37 -9.14 11.13 -12.19
N ASN A 38 -10.42 11.13 -11.79
CA ASN A 38 -11.29 9.95 -11.75
C ASN A 38 -10.67 8.77 -10.98
N ILE A 39 -10.17 9.03 -9.78
CA ILE A 39 -9.57 8.02 -8.92
C ILE A 39 -10.12 8.15 -7.49
N ASP A 40 -10.69 7.08 -6.93
CA ASP A 40 -11.01 7.03 -5.48
C ASP A 40 -9.72 6.70 -4.72
N CYS A 41 -8.82 7.67 -4.73
CA CYS A 41 -7.50 7.52 -4.16
C CYS A 41 -7.61 7.28 -2.64
N PHE A 42 -6.78 6.37 -2.13
CA PHE A 42 -6.63 6.19 -0.68
C PHE A 42 -5.20 6.40 -0.19
N GLN A 43 -4.23 5.76 -0.84
CA GLN A 43 -2.82 5.92 -0.57
C GLN A 43 -2.07 6.22 -1.87
N LEU A 44 -0.99 6.99 -1.72
CA LEU A 44 -0.08 7.29 -2.81
C LEU A 44 1.37 7.17 -2.35
N THR A 45 2.23 6.67 -3.23
CA THR A 45 3.68 6.55 -3.03
C THR A 45 4.39 6.84 -4.34
N MET A 46 5.71 7.04 -4.30
CA MET A 46 6.51 7.35 -5.48
C MET A 46 7.79 6.53 -5.46
N ASP A 47 8.20 6.04 -6.63
CA ASP A 47 9.49 5.36 -6.80
C ASP A 47 10.62 6.34 -7.13
N ASP A 48 11.86 5.84 -7.15
CA ASP A 48 13.05 6.64 -7.43
C ASP A 48 13.09 7.19 -8.89
N ASN A 49 12.26 6.66 -9.79
CA ASN A 49 12.09 7.18 -11.15
C ASN A 49 10.95 8.21 -11.23
N ARG A 50 10.39 8.62 -10.09
CA ARG A 50 9.28 9.57 -9.94
C ARG A 50 7.98 9.12 -10.59
N TYR A 51 7.75 7.82 -10.68
CA TYR A 51 6.41 7.33 -10.97
C TYR A 51 5.57 7.36 -9.70
N LEU A 52 4.39 7.96 -9.79
CA LEU A 52 3.39 8.00 -8.74
C LEU A 52 2.55 6.73 -8.80
N TYR A 53 2.45 6.02 -7.69
CA TYR A 53 1.56 4.89 -7.52
C TYR A 53 0.39 5.33 -6.65
N VAL A 54 -0.82 4.95 -7.04
CA VAL A 54 -2.06 5.33 -6.35
C VAL A 54 -2.95 4.12 -6.23
N SER A 55 -3.44 3.83 -5.02
CA SER A 55 -4.51 2.86 -4.82
C SER A 55 -5.86 3.50 -5.11
N ASP A 56 -6.66 2.85 -5.97
CA ASP A 56 -8.05 3.19 -6.25
C ASP A 56 -8.94 2.15 -5.56
N ILE A 57 -9.59 2.55 -4.46
CA ILE A 57 -10.36 1.60 -3.64
C ILE A 57 -11.70 1.22 -4.26
N GLU A 58 -12.26 2.07 -5.12
CA GLU A 58 -13.55 1.84 -5.79
C GLU A 58 -13.36 0.87 -6.95
N LYS A 59 -12.28 1.03 -7.70
CA LYS A 59 -11.92 0.13 -8.81
C LYS A 59 -11.13 -1.10 -8.38
N HIS A 60 -10.75 -1.18 -7.10
CA HIS A 60 -9.96 -2.28 -6.55
C HIS A 60 -8.67 -2.54 -7.32
N GLU A 61 -7.91 -1.48 -7.54
CA GLU A 61 -6.70 -1.52 -8.34
C GLU A 61 -5.61 -0.60 -7.79
N VAL A 62 -4.38 -0.81 -8.25
CA VAL A 62 -3.27 0.13 -8.08
C VAL A 62 -2.80 0.53 -9.46
N ARG A 63 -2.68 1.84 -9.69
CA ARG A 63 -2.17 2.41 -10.94
C ARG A 63 -0.88 3.18 -10.72
N ARG A 64 0.00 3.09 -11.71
CA ARG A 64 1.27 3.81 -11.80
C ARG A 64 1.19 4.89 -12.88
N TYR A 65 1.50 6.11 -12.52
CA TYR A 65 1.46 7.30 -13.36
C TYR A 65 2.86 7.88 -13.50
N LYS A 66 3.24 8.27 -14.70
CA LYS A 66 4.26 9.29 -14.85
C LYS A 66 3.61 10.63 -14.52
N ILE A 67 4.27 11.49 -13.74
CA ILE A 67 3.69 12.80 -13.40
C ILE A 67 3.37 13.59 -14.67
N GLY A 68 2.12 14.04 -14.78
CA GLY A 68 1.58 14.75 -15.94
C GLY A 68 0.83 13.88 -16.94
N ASP A 69 0.94 12.56 -16.85
CA ASP A 69 0.14 11.65 -17.69
C ASP A 69 -1.28 11.53 -17.12
N GLU A 70 -2.27 11.66 -18.00
CA GLU A 70 -3.69 11.52 -17.62
C GLU A 70 -4.07 10.07 -17.32
N ASN A 71 -3.39 9.10 -17.95
CA ASN A 71 -3.73 7.69 -17.89
C ASN A 71 -2.62 6.88 -17.19
N GLY A 72 -2.98 6.25 -16.07
CA GLY A 72 -2.08 5.39 -15.32
C GLY A 72 -2.07 3.96 -15.86
N ILE A 73 -0.93 3.29 -15.75
CA ILE A 73 -0.76 1.88 -16.08
C ILE A 73 -1.23 1.05 -14.88
N LEU A 74 -2.09 0.06 -15.12
CA LEU A 74 -2.50 -0.91 -14.10
C LEU A 74 -1.30 -1.76 -13.67
N VAL A 75 -1.04 -1.83 -12.36
CA VAL A 75 0.10 -2.58 -11.80
C VAL A 75 -0.29 -3.61 -10.74
N ALA A 76 -1.51 -3.56 -10.21
CA ALA A 76 -2.09 -4.59 -9.34
C ALA A 76 -3.63 -4.55 -9.37
N GLY A 77 -4.28 -5.70 -9.23
CA GLY A 77 -5.75 -5.81 -9.23
C GLY A 77 -6.39 -5.51 -10.60
N GLY A 78 -7.52 -4.77 -10.58
CA GLY A 78 -8.21 -4.31 -11.79
C GLY A 78 -9.11 -5.34 -12.48
N ASN A 79 -9.30 -6.52 -11.87
CA ASN A 79 -10.16 -7.59 -12.38
C ASN A 79 -11.44 -7.76 -11.54
N ALA A 80 -12.06 -6.62 -11.18
CA ALA A 80 -13.16 -6.50 -10.22
C ALA A 80 -12.77 -6.82 -8.77
N ALA A 81 -13.70 -6.54 -7.86
CA ALA A 81 -13.58 -6.87 -6.45
C ALA A 81 -13.56 -8.40 -6.27
N GLY A 82 -12.56 -8.93 -5.58
CA GLY A 82 -12.53 -10.35 -5.27
C GLY A 82 -11.23 -10.80 -4.62
N ALA A 83 -11.10 -12.10 -4.40
CA ALA A 83 -10.01 -12.71 -3.63
C ALA A 83 -9.06 -13.57 -4.47
N ASP A 84 -9.26 -13.63 -5.79
CA ASP A 84 -8.32 -14.32 -6.68
C ASP A 84 -6.95 -13.60 -6.70
N LEU A 85 -5.92 -14.26 -7.23
CA LEU A 85 -4.56 -13.71 -7.23
C LEU A 85 -4.38 -12.52 -8.17
N ASN A 86 -5.27 -12.32 -9.14
CA ASN A 86 -5.31 -11.14 -10.01
C ASN A 86 -6.33 -10.09 -9.53
N GLN A 87 -6.93 -10.27 -8.35
CA GLN A 87 -7.96 -9.40 -7.80
C GLN A 87 -7.51 -8.77 -6.47
N LEU A 88 -8.15 -7.66 -6.15
CA LEU A 88 -8.03 -6.95 -4.88
C LEU A 88 -9.45 -6.65 -4.38
N ASN A 89 -9.57 -6.32 -3.10
CA ASN A 89 -10.80 -5.87 -2.48
C ASN A 89 -10.50 -4.77 -1.45
N VAL A 90 -10.86 -3.55 -1.83
CA VAL A 90 -10.58 -2.31 -1.08
C VAL A 90 -9.09 -2.20 -0.70
N PRO A 91 -8.18 -2.05 -1.68
CA PRO A 91 -6.75 -1.90 -1.41
C PRO A 91 -6.46 -0.54 -0.77
N THR A 92 -6.20 -0.51 0.54
CA THR A 92 -6.07 0.77 1.26
C THR A 92 -4.66 1.34 1.15
N TYR A 93 -3.63 0.55 1.42
CA TYR A 93 -2.25 1.02 1.49
C TYR A 93 -1.36 0.31 0.48
N ILE A 94 -0.33 1.02 0.05
CA ILE A 94 0.67 0.53 -0.91
C ILE A 94 2.08 0.93 -0.50
N CYS A 95 3.06 0.07 -0.79
CA CYS A 95 4.47 0.44 -0.85
C CYS A 95 5.10 -0.17 -2.11
N VAL A 96 6.24 0.37 -2.52
CA VAL A 96 6.98 -0.08 -3.71
C VAL A 96 8.42 -0.31 -3.30
N ASP A 97 8.98 -1.47 -3.67
CA ASP A 97 10.39 -1.79 -3.40
C ASP A 97 11.33 -1.29 -4.52
N GLN A 98 12.64 -1.49 -4.33
CA GLN A 98 13.67 -1.08 -5.28
C GLN A 98 13.61 -1.84 -6.61
N GLN A 99 12.92 -2.98 -6.67
CA GLN A 99 12.68 -3.75 -7.89
C GLN A 99 11.34 -3.36 -8.56
N TYR A 100 10.68 -2.32 -8.05
CA TYR A 100 9.37 -1.84 -8.46
C TYR A 100 8.25 -2.88 -8.29
N ALA A 101 8.40 -3.82 -7.35
CA ALA A 101 7.27 -4.62 -6.93
C ALA A 101 6.36 -3.80 -6.03
N VAL A 102 5.04 -3.99 -6.22
CA VAL A 102 4.01 -3.27 -5.48
C VAL A 102 3.47 -4.19 -4.39
N TYR A 103 3.55 -3.76 -3.14
CA TYR A 103 2.92 -4.43 -2.02
C TYR A 103 1.63 -3.69 -1.67
N VAL A 104 0.57 -4.44 -1.45
CA VAL A 104 -0.77 -3.91 -1.26
C VAL A 104 -1.40 -4.53 -0.02
N SER A 105 -1.89 -3.68 0.88
CA SER A 105 -2.85 -4.11 1.91
C SER A 105 -4.19 -4.35 1.25
N ASP A 106 -4.48 -5.62 0.98
CA ASP A 106 -5.74 -6.08 0.41
C ASP A 106 -6.76 -6.25 1.54
N THR A 107 -7.23 -5.10 2.05
CA THR A 107 -7.78 -4.96 3.40
C THR A 107 -9.01 -5.82 3.65
N GLN A 108 -9.95 -5.89 2.69
CA GLN A 108 -11.17 -6.69 2.85
C GLN A 108 -10.93 -8.19 2.66
N ASN A 109 -9.84 -8.56 1.99
CA ASN A 109 -9.41 -9.96 1.89
C ASN A 109 -8.49 -10.39 3.03
N HIS A 110 -8.15 -9.47 3.95
CA HIS A 110 -7.34 -9.73 5.13
C HIS A 110 -5.98 -10.37 4.81
N ARG A 111 -5.31 -9.81 3.81
CA ARG A 111 -4.01 -10.27 3.34
C ARG A 111 -3.15 -9.11 2.86
N VAL A 112 -1.86 -9.34 2.75
CA VAL A 112 -0.94 -8.49 1.99
C VAL A 112 -0.53 -9.23 0.73
N MET A 113 -0.59 -8.54 -0.39
CA MET A 113 -0.25 -9.07 -1.71
C MET A 113 0.98 -8.35 -2.27
N LYS A 114 1.88 -9.09 -2.94
CA LYS A 114 3.02 -8.55 -3.72
C LYS A 114 2.78 -8.79 -5.20
N TRP A 115 2.84 -7.75 -6.02
CA TRP A 115 2.92 -7.83 -7.48
C TRP A 115 4.33 -7.47 -7.92
N ASN A 116 5.04 -8.43 -8.50
CA ASN A 116 6.30 -8.12 -9.19
C ASN A 116 6.03 -7.24 -10.41
N LYS A 117 6.98 -6.39 -10.78
CA LYS A 117 6.87 -5.50 -11.95
C LYS A 117 6.44 -6.28 -13.20
N GLY A 118 5.28 -5.92 -13.76
CA GLY A 118 4.73 -6.54 -14.98
C GLY A 118 4.00 -7.88 -14.77
N ALA A 119 3.86 -8.35 -13.52
CA ALA A 119 3.09 -9.54 -13.22
C ALA A 119 1.58 -9.31 -13.45
N LYS A 120 0.88 -10.36 -13.92
CA LYS A 120 -0.58 -10.35 -14.10
C LYS A 120 -1.33 -10.74 -12.82
N GLU A 121 -0.66 -11.45 -11.93
CA GLU A 121 -1.16 -11.98 -10.67
C GLU A 121 -0.16 -11.65 -9.56
N GLY A 122 -0.71 -11.49 -8.35
CA GLY A 122 0.06 -11.23 -7.14
C GLY A 122 0.34 -12.51 -6.36
N ILE A 123 1.14 -12.35 -5.33
CA ILE A 123 1.53 -13.40 -4.40
C ILE A 123 1.07 -12.97 -3.00
N VAL A 124 0.38 -13.86 -2.28
CA VAL A 124 0.08 -13.63 -0.86
C VAL A 124 1.39 -13.71 -0.08
N VAL A 125 1.77 -12.61 0.58
CA VAL A 125 3.03 -12.50 1.32
C VAL A 125 2.83 -12.32 2.83
N ALA A 126 1.61 -11.99 3.28
CA ALA A 126 1.20 -12.05 4.68
C ALA A 126 -0.32 -12.30 4.80
N GLY A 127 -0.73 -12.97 5.87
CA GLY A 127 -2.14 -13.34 6.09
C GLY A 127 -2.68 -14.32 5.05
N GLY A 128 -3.92 -14.11 4.62
CA GLY A 128 -4.57 -14.93 3.58
C GLY A 128 -5.16 -16.27 4.06
N GLN A 129 -5.12 -16.55 5.36
CA GLN A 129 -5.82 -17.68 5.99
C GLN A 129 -7.17 -17.27 6.60
N GLY A 130 -7.84 -16.32 5.93
CA GLY A 130 -9.07 -15.69 6.41
C GLY A 130 -8.85 -14.66 7.52
N LYS A 131 -9.97 -14.08 7.96
CA LYS A 131 -10.03 -13.10 9.05
C LYS A 131 -9.75 -13.77 10.39
N GLY A 132 -8.85 -13.22 11.19
CA GLY A 132 -8.66 -13.65 12.58
C GLY A 132 -7.38 -13.10 13.20
N ASN A 133 -7.02 -13.61 14.36
CA ASN A 133 -5.87 -13.16 15.17
C ASN A 133 -4.75 -14.21 15.27
N ALA A 134 -4.86 -15.37 14.61
CA ALA A 134 -3.76 -16.33 14.54
C ALA A 134 -2.51 -15.71 13.88
N LEU A 135 -1.34 -16.32 14.07
CA LEU A 135 -0.10 -15.83 13.45
C LEU A 135 -0.09 -15.96 11.92
N THR A 136 -0.98 -16.78 11.35
CA THR A 136 -1.19 -16.93 9.90
C THR A 136 -2.30 -16.00 9.36
N GLN A 137 -2.99 -15.27 10.24
CA GLN A 137 -4.16 -14.48 9.91
C GLN A 137 -3.90 -12.98 10.15
N LEU A 138 -4.69 -12.19 9.45
CA LEU A 138 -4.82 -10.76 9.65
C LEU A 138 -6.30 -10.43 9.81
N TRP A 139 -6.58 -9.25 10.36
CA TRP A 139 -7.90 -8.66 10.38
C TRP A 139 -7.80 -7.18 10.03
N TYR A 140 -8.20 -6.87 8.79
CA TYR A 140 -8.22 -5.51 8.26
C TYR A 140 -6.81 -4.88 8.20
N PRO A 141 -5.84 -5.50 7.49
CA PRO A 141 -4.52 -4.91 7.38
C PRO A 141 -4.60 -3.55 6.69
N TYR A 142 -3.86 -2.57 7.23
CA TYR A 142 -3.93 -1.18 6.79
C TYR A 142 -2.56 -0.67 6.35
N GLY A 143 -1.77 -0.05 7.23
CA GLY A 143 -0.42 0.40 6.89
C GLY A 143 0.55 -0.77 6.71
N LEU A 144 1.47 -0.67 5.76
CA LEU A 144 2.57 -1.61 5.62
C LEU A 144 3.87 -0.91 5.22
N ILE A 145 5.00 -1.51 5.59
CA ILE A 145 6.33 -1.19 5.07
C ILE A 145 7.08 -2.48 4.76
N VAL A 146 8.06 -2.40 3.86
CA VAL A 146 8.95 -3.50 3.50
C VAL A 146 10.39 -3.03 3.66
N ASP A 147 11.22 -3.83 4.32
CA ASP A 147 12.65 -3.54 4.46
C ASP A 147 13.48 -4.10 3.31
N THR A 148 14.79 -3.83 3.32
CA THR A 148 15.72 -4.26 2.26
C THR A 148 15.95 -5.78 2.21
N LEU A 149 15.44 -6.52 3.19
CA LEU A 149 15.49 -7.98 3.25
C LEU A 149 14.14 -8.61 2.87
N ASP A 150 13.24 -7.85 2.22
CA ASP A 150 11.89 -8.26 1.87
C ASP A 150 11.04 -8.67 3.11
N THR A 151 11.39 -8.18 4.31
CA THR A 151 10.56 -8.37 5.50
C THR A 151 9.43 -7.35 5.50
N ILE A 152 8.20 -7.85 5.66
CA ILE A 152 7.00 -7.03 5.68
C ILE A 152 6.62 -6.73 7.13
N TYR A 153 6.34 -5.48 7.43
CA TYR A 153 5.70 -5.08 8.68
C TYR A 153 4.32 -4.55 8.34
N VAL A 154 3.28 -5.16 8.91
CA VAL A 154 1.89 -4.83 8.61
C VAL A 154 1.17 -4.42 9.89
N VAL A 155 0.43 -3.31 9.81
CA VAL A 155 -0.51 -2.88 10.83
C VAL A 155 -1.76 -3.73 10.68
N ASP A 156 -1.94 -4.66 11.61
CA ASP A 156 -3.09 -5.55 11.70
C ASP A 156 -4.18 -4.86 12.54
N GLU A 157 -4.86 -3.89 11.89
CA GLU A 157 -5.62 -2.82 12.53
C GLU A 157 -6.64 -3.30 13.55
N ARG A 158 -7.49 -4.27 13.20
CA ARG A 158 -8.55 -4.75 14.10
C ARG A 158 -8.06 -5.68 15.19
N ASN A 159 -6.85 -6.22 15.03
CA ASN A 159 -6.18 -6.97 16.09
C ASN A 159 -5.31 -6.07 16.98
N ASN A 160 -5.26 -4.76 16.71
CA ASN A 160 -4.50 -3.77 17.49
C ASN A 160 -3.01 -4.16 17.65
N ARG A 161 -2.40 -4.69 16.60
CA ARG A 161 -1.01 -5.16 16.62
C ARG A 161 -0.25 -4.81 15.34
N VAL A 162 1.07 -4.87 15.42
CA VAL A 162 1.98 -4.85 14.27
C VAL A 162 2.59 -6.24 14.15
N MET A 163 2.50 -6.80 12.95
CA MET A 163 3.05 -8.11 12.62
C MET A 163 4.24 -7.95 11.68
N ARG A 164 5.31 -8.69 11.95
CA ARG A 164 6.47 -8.85 11.08
C ARG A 164 6.41 -10.19 10.34
N TRP A 165 6.55 -10.17 9.02
CA TRP A 165 6.66 -11.34 8.16
C TRP A 165 8.00 -11.32 7.43
N PRO A 166 9.00 -12.11 7.86
CA PRO A 166 10.20 -12.34 7.07
C PRO A 166 9.86 -12.92 5.69
N GLN A 167 10.70 -12.66 4.69
CA GLN A 167 10.51 -13.17 3.34
C GLN A 167 10.28 -14.69 3.34
N GLY A 168 9.18 -15.14 2.73
CA GLY A 168 8.83 -16.56 2.61
C GLY A 168 8.26 -17.21 3.89
N ALA A 169 8.12 -16.47 4.99
CA ALA A 169 7.54 -17.00 6.23
C ALA A 169 6.07 -17.41 6.04
N LYS A 170 5.68 -18.54 6.63
CA LYS A 170 4.30 -19.05 6.58
C LYS A 170 3.37 -18.40 7.61
N GLN A 171 3.95 -17.78 8.62
CA GLN A 171 3.24 -17.07 9.69
C GLN A 171 4.06 -15.85 10.11
N GLY A 172 3.38 -14.86 10.66
CA GLY A 172 4.01 -13.64 11.16
C GLY A 172 4.47 -13.78 12.59
N ILE A 173 5.13 -12.73 13.06
CA ILE A 173 5.62 -12.57 14.42
C ILE A 173 4.99 -11.28 14.94
N VAL A 174 4.37 -11.32 16.12
CA VAL A 174 3.88 -10.11 16.78
C VAL A 174 5.09 -9.28 17.20
N THR A 175 5.22 -8.07 16.66
CA THR A 175 6.30 -7.15 17.04
C THR A 175 5.87 -6.25 18.18
N VAL A 176 4.63 -5.74 18.13
CA VAL A 176 4.06 -4.83 19.13
C VAL A 176 2.53 -5.01 19.17
N GLY A 177 1.93 -4.93 20.35
CA GLY A 177 0.47 -4.89 20.54
C GLY A 177 -0.24 -6.25 20.41
N GLY A 178 -1.58 -6.23 20.48
CA GLY A 178 -2.42 -7.44 20.53
C GLY A 178 -2.60 -8.00 21.95
N SER A 179 -3.63 -8.81 22.14
CA SER A 179 -3.97 -9.43 23.44
C SER A 179 -2.93 -10.44 23.94
N ASP A 180 -2.13 -10.98 23.02
CA ASP A 180 -1.10 -11.99 23.28
C ASP A 180 0.32 -11.44 23.10
N SER A 181 0.51 -10.11 23.15
CA SER A 181 1.83 -9.50 23.00
C SER A 181 2.78 -10.03 24.08
N PRO A 182 3.91 -10.69 23.73
CA PRO A 182 4.97 -10.89 24.70
C PRO A 182 5.47 -9.49 25.07
N THR A 183 5.37 -9.15 26.35
CA THR A 183 5.80 -7.86 26.89
C THR A 183 7.20 -7.50 26.37
N ASP A 184 7.25 -6.42 25.60
CA ASP A 184 8.42 -5.60 25.25
C ASP A 184 9.80 -6.29 25.35
N HIS A 185 10.23 -6.93 24.26
CA HIS A 185 11.63 -7.32 24.06
C HIS A 185 12.16 -6.73 22.75
N PHE A 186 12.26 -5.40 22.69
CA PHE A 186 13.22 -4.76 21.80
C PHE A 186 14.63 -5.06 22.31
N HIS A 187 15.32 -6.01 21.69
CA HIS A 187 16.78 -6.05 21.70
C HIS A 187 17.28 -5.23 20.50
N PRO A 188 17.73 -3.97 20.69
CA PRO A 188 18.53 -3.32 19.66
C PRO A 188 19.86 -4.06 19.51
N GLN A 189 20.27 -4.31 18.27
CA GLN A 189 21.68 -4.56 17.94
C GLN A 189 22.42 -3.23 17.84
#